data_AF-A0A2V3ID67-F1
#
_entry.id   AF-A0A2V3ID67-F1
#
_cell.length_a   1.000
_cell.length_b   1.000
_cell.length_c   1.000
_cell.angle_alpha   90.00
_cell.angle_beta   90.00
_cell.angle_gamma   90.00
#
_symmetry.space_group_name_H-M   'P 1'
#
loop_
_entity.id
_entity.type
_entity.pdbx_description
1 polymer ?
#
loop_
_entity_poly.entity_id
_entity_poly.type
_entity_poly.pdbx_seq_one_letter_code
_entity_poly.pdbx_strand_id
1 'polypeptide(L)'
;MSALTTLKLTALVAAALAVAADAVTACVGGTDYMCMDWTFGSQKMNYQQFVYRARLGLRENIFFGMGSYGSGTGNLGKCFKFYLDTLGSSTAVVFQVTNEGVDIRNNQVDMQMGAGGFGIFNVCAGPTNKNNGDACARDVVTDNIVAYPQFDGTPHDAFGERCGGQKTREQCSYVPEQPSQIGQPGEIQQRPVFQNVREPSLVTMCQRAFDWQVRKPNGNARITRGERIPCPNEMVEITNLRRTDDNAKETMNFGGGTGELTSTMDCCAPSAIVFGNINFPDPKHPRVIPCKRDGYTRVASI
;
A
#
# COMPACT_ATOMS: atom_id res chain seq x y z
N MET A 1 -29.92 27.00 -44.00
CA MET A 1 -30.18 26.40 -42.67
C MET A 1 -30.06 24.88 -42.82
N SER A 2 -29.49 24.15 -41.86
CA SER A 2 -29.32 22.69 -41.83
C SER A 2 -27.99 22.08 -42.32
N ALA A 3 -26.86 22.51 -41.74
CA ALA A 3 -25.59 21.74 -41.81
C ALA A 3 -24.71 21.84 -40.54
N LEU A 4 -25.09 22.64 -39.53
CA LEU A 4 -24.25 22.89 -38.34
C LEU A 4 -24.60 22.03 -37.11
N THR A 5 -25.65 21.22 -37.17
CA THR A 5 -26.15 20.46 -36.01
C THR A 5 -25.60 19.04 -35.90
N THR A 6 -25.02 18.48 -36.97
CA THR A 6 -24.58 17.07 -36.99
C THR A 6 -23.16 16.86 -36.46
N LEU A 7 -22.32 17.91 -36.39
CA LEU A 7 -20.92 17.78 -35.94
C LEU A 7 -20.75 17.78 -34.40
N LYS A 8 -21.74 18.28 -33.64
CA LYS A 8 -21.66 18.33 -32.17
C LYS A 8 -22.06 17.02 -31.48
N LEU A 9 -22.78 16.13 -32.17
CA LEU A 9 -23.22 14.87 -31.59
C LEU A 9 -22.11 13.79 -31.62
N THR A 10 -21.27 13.78 -32.65
CA THR A 10 -20.16 12.82 -32.77
C THR A 10 -19.01 13.10 -31.79
N ALA A 11 -18.76 14.38 -31.45
CA ALA A 11 -17.77 14.75 -30.44
C ALA A 11 -18.22 14.42 -29.01
N LEU A 12 -19.52 14.47 -28.72
CA LEU A 12 -20.06 14.09 -27.40
C LEU A 12 -20.08 12.57 -27.20
N VAL A 13 -20.24 11.78 -28.27
CA VAL A 13 -20.25 10.30 -28.17
C VAL A 13 -18.84 9.72 -28.08
N ALA A 14 -17.82 10.36 -28.70
CA ALA A 14 -16.43 9.94 -28.54
C ALA A 14 -15.88 10.16 -27.11
N ALA A 15 -16.38 11.16 -26.38
CA ALA A 15 -16.03 11.37 -24.98
C ALA A 15 -16.71 10.38 -24.01
N ALA A 16 -17.76 9.67 -24.45
CA ALA A 16 -18.52 8.73 -23.62
C ALA A 16 -18.12 7.25 -23.81
N LEU A 17 -17.21 6.96 -24.75
CA LEU A 17 -16.80 5.58 -25.10
C LEU A 17 -15.32 5.30 -24.89
N ALA A 18 -14.57 6.21 -24.26
CA ALA A 18 -13.38 5.80 -23.52
C ALA A 18 -13.87 5.04 -22.29
N VAL A 19 -14.29 3.78 -22.50
CA VAL A 19 -14.32 2.78 -21.44
C VAL A 19 -12.89 2.77 -20.93
N ALA A 20 -12.63 3.51 -19.85
CA ALA A 20 -11.34 3.55 -19.22
C ALA A 20 -10.95 2.09 -19.00
N ALA A 21 -9.84 1.66 -19.61
CA ALA A 21 -9.31 0.36 -19.29
C ALA A 21 -9.14 0.35 -17.78
N ASP A 22 -9.89 -0.51 -17.09
CA ASP A 22 -9.82 -0.60 -15.64
C ASP A 22 -8.35 -0.82 -15.26
N ALA A 23 -7.92 -0.15 -14.20
CA ALA A 23 -6.58 -0.31 -13.65
C ALA A 23 -6.32 -1.80 -13.41
N VAL A 24 -5.37 -2.39 -14.15
CA VAL A 24 -5.04 -3.81 -14.02
C VAL A 24 -3.78 -3.92 -13.19
N THR A 25 -3.90 -4.54 -12.02
CA THR A 25 -2.77 -4.78 -11.13
C THR A 25 -1.76 -5.74 -11.77
N ALA A 26 -0.47 -5.49 -11.53
CA ALA A 26 0.61 -6.33 -12.04
C ALA A 26 0.56 -7.79 -11.53
N CYS A 27 -0.15 -8.08 -10.43
CA CYS A 27 -0.34 -9.45 -9.94
C CYS A 27 -1.21 -10.34 -10.85
N VAL A 28 -1.96 -9.73 -11.77
CA VAL A 28 -2.79 -10.45 -12.75
C VAL A 28 -2.41 -10.11 -14.20
N GLY A 29 -1.16 -9.65 -14.41
CA GLY A 29 -0.60 -9.37 -15.73
C GLY A 29 -0.78 -7.94 -16.21
N GLY A 30 -1.24 -7.03 -15.36
CA GLY A 30 -1.29 -5.60 -15.65
C GLY A 30 0.04 -4.87 -15.43
N THR A 31 -0.01 -3.54 -15.41
CA THR A 31 1.16 -2.65 -15.29
C THR A 31 1.06 -1.66 -14.14
N ASP A 32 0.11 -1.88 -13.25
CA ASP A 32 -0.13 -1.04 -12.09
C ASP A 32 0.47 -1.69 -10.85
N TYR A 33 1.25 -0.89 -10.11
CA TYR A 33 2.04 -1.33 -8.97
C TYR A 33 1.69 -0.54 -7.72
N MET A 34 2.06 -1.11 -6.59
CA MET A 34 2.11 -0.39 -5.34
C MET A 34 3.10 0.77 -5.44
N CYS A 35 2.76 1.91 -4.85
CA CYS A 35 3.70 3.02 -4.77
C CYS A 35 4.65 2.86 -3.59
N MET A 36 5.92 3.20 -3.79
CA MET A 36 6.96 3.14 -2.79
C MET A 36 6.80 4.21 -1.70
N ASP A 37 6.22 5.36 -2.05
CA ASP A 37 5.89 6.42 -1.08
C ASP A 37 4.72 6.06 -0.15
N TRP A 38 4.06 4.92 -0.38
CA TRP A 38 3.10 4.30 0.53
C TRP A 38 3.73 3.35 1.54
N THR A 39 5.02 3.03 1.38
CA THR A 39 5.72 2.16 2.31
C THR A 39 5.91 2.88 3.63
N PHE A 40 5.63 2.20 4.74
CA PHE A 40 5.87 2.74 6.07
C PHE A 40 7.28 3.34 6.19
N GLY A 41 7.34 4.55 6.74
CA GLY A 41 8.61 5.27 6.89
C GLY A 41 9.08 5.99 5.63
N SER A 42 8.28 6.09 4.57
CA SER A 42 8.54 6.97 3.43
C SER A 42 8.63 8.45 3.86
N GLN A 43 9.26 9.27 3.05
CA GLN A 43 9.38 10.70 3.33
C GLN A 43 8.02 11.41 3.18
N LYS A 44 7.24 11.04 2.16
CA LYS A 44 5.89 11.57 1.97
C LYS A 44 4.98 11.27 3.17
N MET A 45 4.96 10.04 3.68
CA MET A 45 4.23 9.71 4.90
C MET A 45 4.73 10.53 6.08
N ASN A 46 6.06 10.63 6.26
CA ASN A 46 6.62 11.35 7.39
C ASN A 46 6.21 12.84 7.42
N TYR A 47 6.26 13.50 6.27
CA TYR A 47 5.80 14.87 6.15
C TYR A 47 4.31 15.00 6.43
N GLN A 48 3.49 14.11 5.86
CA GLN A 48 2.04 14.17 6.05
C GLN A 48 1.60 13.89 7.49
N GLN A 49 2.34 13.03 8.22
CA GLN A 49 2.18 12.88 9.68
C GLN A 49 2.45 14.21 10.41
N PHE A 50 3.51 14.93 10.03
CA PHE A 50 3.83 16.22 10.62
C PHE A 50 2.72 17.25 10.38
N VAL A 51 2.26 17.39 9.13
CA VAL A 51 1.16 18.29 8.76
C VAL A 51 -0.11 17.96 9.55
N TYR A 52 -0.47 16.68 9.61
CA TYR A 52 -1.63 16.20 10.35
C TYR A 52 -1.57 16.57 11.84
N ARG A 53 -0.43 16.30 12.48
CA ARG A 53 -0.22 16.61 13.91
C ARG A 53 -0.26 18.11 14.17
N ALA A 54 0.39 18.91 13.32
CA ALA A 54 0.43 20.36 13.44
C ALA A 54 -0.97 20.97 13.30
N ARG A 55 -1.74 20.54 12.29
CA ARG A 55 -3.11 21.02 12.05
C ARG A 55 -4.04 20.75 13.23
N LEU A 56 -3.89 19.60 13.88
CA LEU A 56 -4.75 19.19 15.00
C LEU A 56 -4.18 19.56 16.39
N GLY A 57 -2.99 20.15 16.47
CA GLY A 57 -2.34 20.45 17.75
C GLY A 57 -2.03 19.20 18.59
N LEU A 58 -1.80 18.05 17.94
CA LEU A 58 -1.57 16.78 18.64
C LEU A 58 -0.20 16.75 19.30
N ARG A 59 -0.17 16.46 20.60
CA ARG A 59 1.06 16.11 21.33
C ARG A 59 1.48 14.67 21.13
N GLU A 60 0.51 13.82 20.80
CA GLU A 60 0.72 12.42 20.45
C GLU A 60 1.61 12.30 19.20
N ASN A 61 2.47 11.28 19.17
CA ASN A 61 3.18 10.89 17.97
C ASN A 61 2.25 10.06 17.10
N ILE A 62 2.22 10.35 15.80
CA ILE A 62 1.38 9.65 14.84
C ILE A 62 2.28 9.07 13.76
N PHE A 63 2.13 7.77 13.55
CA PHE A 63 2.63 7.11 12.35
C PHE A 63 1.50 6.88 11.35
N PHE A 64 1.80 7.04 10.08
CA PHE A 64 0.92 6.75 8.96
C PHE A 64 1.28 5.41 8.38
N GLY A 65 0.26 4.67 7.95
CA GLY A 65 0.40 3.38 7.30
C GLY A 65 -0.77 3.08 6.38
N MET A 66 -0.61 2.09 5.52
CA MET A 66 -1.70 1.55 4.71
C MET A 66 -1.45 0.10 4.37
N GLY A 67 -2.50 -0.58 3.90
CA GLY A 67 -2.45 -2.00 3.55
C GLY A 67 -3.82 -2.66 3.71
N SER A 68 -3.83 -3.87 4.25
CA SER A 68 -5.04 -4.68 4.43
C SER A 68 -5.52 -4.72 5.88
N TYR A 69 -6.83 -4.89 6.09
CA TYR A 69 -7.41 -5.17 7.40
C TYR A 69 -8.48 -6.27 7.31
N GLY A 70 -8.24 -7.38 7.99
CA GLY A 70 -9.15 -8.53 8.02
C GLY A 70 -10.23 -8.33 9.09
N SER A 71 -11.43 -7.89 8.70
CA SER A 71 -12.61 -7.91 9.59
C SER A 71 -13.93 -8.07 8.82
N GLY A 72 -13.88 -8.75 7.67
CA GLY A 72 -14.96 -8.81 6.68
C GLY A 72 -14.73 -7.90 5.48
N THR A 73 -15.75 -7.76 4.63
CA THR A 73 -15.70 -6.95 3.41
C THR A 73 -16.14 -5.50 3.66
N GLY A 74 -15.75 -4.60 2.77
CA GLY A 74 -16.23 -3.21 2.76
C GLY A 74 -15.44 -2.25 3.66
N ASN A 75 -14.24 -2.67 4.06
CA ASN A 75 -13.28 -1.85 4.79
C ASN A 75 -12.45 -0.94 3.89
N LEU A 76 -12.34 -1.25 2.59
CA LEU A 76 -11.62 -0.40 1.64
C LEU A 76 -11.99 1.08 1.76
N GLY A 77 -10.96 1.91 1.94
CA GLY A 77 -11.05 3.35 2.11
C GLY A 77 -11.35 3.83 3.51
N LYS A 78 -11.64 2.95 4.48
CA LYS A 78 -11.75 3.35 5.89
C LYS A 78 -10.37 3.67 6.46
N CYS A 79 -10.33 4.60 7.42
CA CYS A 79 -9.15 4.85 8.22
C CYS A 79 -9.36 4.41 9.67
N PHE A 80 -8.31 3.86 10.27
CA PHE A 80 -8.29 3.41 11.65
C PHE A 80 -7.15 4.09 12.40
N LYS A 81 -7.38 4.43 13.66
CA LYS A 81 -6.35 4.80 14.62
C LYS A 81 -6.20 3.68 15.62
N PHE A 82 -4.99 3.16 15.79
CA PHE A 82 -4.73 2.09 16.75
C PHE A 82 -3.38 2.22 17.44
N TYR A 83 -3.19 1.43 18.50
CA TYR A 83 -2.00 1.46 19.34
C TYR A 83 -1.38 0.07 19.40
N LEU A 84 -0.06 0.03 19.37
CA LEU A 84 0.71 -1.20 19.43
C LEU A 84 1.29 -1.41 20.83
N ASP A 85 1.47 -2.66 21.23
CA ASP A 85 2.13 -3.04 22.48
C ASP A 85 3.62 -2.65 22.52
N THR A 86 4.24 -2.49 21.36
CA THR A 86 5.63 -2.04 21.18
C THR A 86 5.82 -0.55 21.29
N LEU A 87 4.74 0.21 21.12
CA LEU A 87 4.79 1.67 21.13
C LEU A 87 4.37 2.19 22.50
N GLY A 88 4.95 3.31 22.91
CA GLY A 88 4.48 4.03 24.09
C GLY A 88 3.00 4.45 23.95
N SER A 89 2.30 4.62 25.06
CA SER A 89 0.87 5.01 25.08
C SER A 89 0.57 6.35 24.41
N SER A 90 1.60 7.17 24.17
CA SER A 90 1.58 8.46 23.47
C SER A 90 1.88 8.37 21.97
N THR A 91 1.90 7.17 21.40
CA THR A 91 2.14 6.95 19.96
C THR A 91 1.07 6.06 19.37
N ALA A 92 0.41 6.52 18.30
CA ALA A 92 -0.58 5.75 17.55
C ALA A 92 -0.17 5.59 16.09
N VAL A 93 -0.76 4.59 15.45
CA VAL A 93 -0.76 4.41 14.00
C VAL A 93 -2.12 4.85 13.46
N VAL A 94 -2.11 5.71 12.45
CA VAL A 94 -3.26 6.04 11.60
C VAL A 94 -3.07 5.30 10.28
N PHE A 95 -4.00 4.41 9.98
CA PHE A 95 -3.91 3.41 8.93
C PHE A 95 -5.08 3.53 7.96
N GLN A 96 -4.82 3.60 6.67
CA GLN A 96 -5.87 3.51 5.64
C GLN A 96 -5.91 2.10 5.04
N VAL A 97 -7.10 1.49 5.02
CA VAL A 97 -7.31 0.21 4.33
C VAL A 97 -7.35 0.47 2.83
N THR A 98 -6.33 0.03 2.11
CA THR A 98 -6.23 0.15 0.65
C THR A 98 -6.39 -1.18 -0.05
N ASN A 99 -6.20 -2.29 0.67
CA ASN A 99 -6.32 -3.63 0.13
C ASN A 99 -7.25 -4.50 0.99
N GLU A 100 -7.81 -5.53 0.36
CA GLU A 100 -8.57 -6.60 1.01
C GLU A 100 -8.04 -7.91 0.43
N GLY A 101 -7.70 -8.86 1.30
CA GLY A 101 -7.17 -10.17 0.92
C GLY A 101 -7.90 -11.28 1.68
N VAL A 102 -8.16 -12.39 1.00
CA VAL A 102 -8.78 -13.58 1.61
C VAL A 102 -7.86 -14.30 2.61
N ASP A 103 -6.57 -13.98 2.56
CA ASP A 103 -5.51 -14.51 3.39
C ASP A 103 -5.28 -13.72 4.69
N ILE A 104 -5.92 -12.55 4.82
CA ILE A 104 -5.83 -11.73 6.02
C ILE A 104 -6.80 -12.27 7.05
N ARG A 105 -6.27 -12.74 8.18
CA ARG A 105 -7.09 -13.30 9.26
C ARG A 105 -7.95 -12.21 9.88
N ASN A 106 -9.08 -12.61 10.46
CA ASN A 106 -9.84 -11.71 11.30
C ASN A 106 -8.92 -11.09 12.37
N ASN A 107 -9.02 -9.77 12.55
CA ASN A 107 -8.26 -8.96 13.50
C ASN A 107 -6.79 -8.75 13.18
N GLN A 108 -6.39 -9.03 11.94
CA GLN A 108 -5.05 -8.78 11.42
C GLN A 108 -5.04 -7.50 10.58
N VAL A 109 -4.11 -6.60 10.86
CA VAL A 109 -3.71 -5.50 9.97
C VAL A 109 -2.43 -5.93 9.29
N ASP A 110 -2.42 -5.92 7.97
CA ASP A 110 -1.23 -6.20 7.18
C ASP A 110 -0.74 -4.91 6.53
N MET A 111 0.30 -4.31 7.10
CA MET A 111 0.74 -2.98 6.72
C MET A 111 1.89 -3.06 5.72
N GLN A 112 1.83 -2.21 4.70
CA GLN A 112 2.88 -2.05 3.71
C GLN A 112 4.15 -1.54 4.38
N MET A 113 5.17 -2.40 4.46
CA MET A 113 6.47 -2.08 5.06
C MET A 113 7.60 -2.62 4.19
N GLY A 114 8.74 -1.93 4.19
CA GLY A 114 9.88 -2.35 3.37
C GLY A 114 10.30 -3.79 3.69
N ALA A 115 10.32 -4.64 2.67
CA ALA A 115 10.56 -6.09 2.81
C ALA A 115 9.73 -6.74 3.92
N GLY A 116 8.42 -6.46 3.89
CA GLY A 116 7.42 -7.08 4.75
C GLY A 116 7.10 -8.54 4.39
N GLY A 117 7.53 -9.01 3.23
CA GLY A 117 7.21 -10.32 2.69
C GLY A 117 6.16 -10.24 1.58
N PHE A 118 6.30 -11.05 0.55
CA PHE A 118 5.45 -11.03 -0.64
C PHE A 118 4.06 -11.63 -0.44
N GLY A 119 3.87 -12.47 0.59
CA GLY A 119 2.61 -13.20 0.75
C GLY A 119 2.31 -14.08 -0.46
N ILE A 120 1.09 -14.00 -1.00
CA ILE A 120 0.65 -14.85 -2.13
C ILE A 120 1.25 -14.41 -3.47
N PHE A 121 1.53 -13.13 -3.68
CA PHE A 121 1.97 -12.59 -4.98
C PHE A 121 3.38 -12.01 -4.89
N ASN A 122 4.29 -12.38 -5.81
CA ASN A 122 5.62 -11.78 -5.88
C ASN A 122 5.79 -10.85 -7.09
N VAL A 123 5.10 -9.72 -7.07
CA VAL A 123 5.30 -8.67 -8.10
C VAL A 123 6.60 -7.91 -7.87
N CYS A 124 7.17 -7.96 -6.66
CA CYS A 124 8.41 -7.28 -6.35
C CYS A 124 9.61 -7.85 -7.11
N ALA A 125 9.92 -9.13 -6.96
CA ALA A 125 11.11 -9.75 -7.54
C ALA A 125 10.80 -10.70 -8.71
N GLY A 126 9.52 -10.95 -9.00
CA GLY A 126 9.10 -11.76 -10.14
C GLY A 126 8.93 -13.24 -9.80
N PRO A 127 8.78 -14.11 -10.81
CA PRO A 127 8.45 -15.51 -10.61
C PRO A 127 9.51 -16.22 -9.76
N THR A 128 9.07 -16.83 -8.65
CA THR A 128 9.91 -17.70 -7.83
C THR A 128 9.80 -19.14 -8.30
N ASN A 129 10.93 -19.85 -8.47
CA ASN A 129 10.94 -21.31 -8.48
C ASN A 129 10.57 -21.81 -7.07
N LYS A 130 9.29 -22.06 -6.78
CA LYS A 130 8.87 -22.58 -5.48
C LYS A 130 9.20 -24.07 -5.33
N ASN A 131 9.64 -24.43 -4.12
CA ASN A 131 9.50 -25.77 -3.55
C ASN A 131 8.21 -25.81 -2.71
N ASN A 132 7.43 -26.89 -2.79
CA ASN A 132 6.05 -27.08 -2.27
C ASN A 132 5.87 -27.05 -0.71
N GLY A 133 6.75 -26.38 0.05
CA GLY A 133 6.77 -26.49 1.52
C GLY A 133 6.24 -25.30 2.33
N ASP A 134 6.01 -24.14 1.72
CA ASP A 134 5.74 -22.90 2.48
C ASP A 134 4.25 -22.73 2.81
N ALA A 135 3.90 -22.33 4.04
CA ALA A 135 2.50 -22.14 4.45
C ALA A 135 1.77 -21.05 3.63
N CYS A 136 2.54 -20.14 3.03
CA CYS A 136 2.09 -19.10 2.10
C CYS A 136 2.27 -19.47 0.62
N ALA A 137 2.68 -20.71 0.32
CA ALA A 137 2.87 -21.24 -1.03
C ALA A 137 1.62 -21.92 -1.61
N ARG A 138 0.43 -21.66 -1.06
CA ARG A 138 -0.80 -22.40 -1.41
C ARG A 138 -1.23 -22.28 -2.88
N ASP A 139 -0.79 -21.26 -3.61
CA ASP A 139 -0.96 -21.17 -5.06
C ASP A 139 0.38 -20.91 -5.76
N VAL A 140 0.69 -21.79 -6.71
CA VAL A 140 1.92 -21.78 -7.54
C VAL A 140 1.71 -20.99 -8.84
N VAL A 141 0.45 -20.72 -9.20
CA VAL A 141 0.09 -20.16 -10.51
C VAL A 141 0.33 -18.65 -10.59
N THR A 142 0.26 -17.93 -9.47
CA THR A 142 0.22 -16.46 -9.45
C THR A 142 1.57 -15.78 -9.68
N ASP A 143 2.68 -16.42 -9.29
CA ASP A 143 4.02 -15.84 -9.47
C ASP A 143 4.47 -15.84 -10.94
N ASN A 144 3.99 -16.79 -11.74
CA ASN A 144 4.33 -16.91 -13.17
C ASN A 144 3.62 -15.89 -14.08
N ILE A 145 2.70 -15.10 -13.52
CA ILE A 145 1.94 -14.09 -14.28
C ILE A 145 2.73 -12.77 -14.38
N VAL A 146 3.72 -12.57 -13.51
CA VAL A 146 4.48 -11.32 -13.43
C VAL A 146 5.48 -11.22 -14.57
N ALA A 147 5.08 -10.57 -15.67
CA ALA A 147 5.96 -10.30 -16.80
C ALA A 147 7.07 -9.28 -16.47
N TYR A 148 6.79 -8.34 -15.56
CA TYR A 148 7.67 -7.21 -15.25
C TYR A 148 7.73 -6.94 -13.74
N PRO A 149 8.67 -7.53 -12.99
CA PRO A 149 8.80 -7.29 -11.55
C PRO A 149 9.23 -5.86 -11.23
N GLN A 150 8.77 -5.30 -10.11
CA GLN A 150 9.11 -3.93 -9.69
C GLN A 150 10.61 -3.75 -9.39
N PHE A 151 11.28 -4.80 -8.92
CA PHE A 151 12.71 -4.88 -8.60
C PHE A 151 13.36 -5.98 -9.46
N ASP A 152 13.41 -5.74 -10.76
CA ASP A 152 14.00 -6.64 -11.75
C ASP A 152 15.44 -7.04 -11.44
N GLY A 153 15.76 -8.30 -11.71
CA GLY A 153 17.09 -8.87 -11.45
C GLY A 153 17.43 -9.02 -9.96
N THR A 154 16.52 -8.72 -9.04
CA THR A 154 16.77 -8.88 -7.61
C THR A 154 16.49 -10.33 -7.18
N PRO A 155 17.42 -10.99 -6.46
CA PRO A 155 17.17 -12.31 -5.87
C PRO A 155 15.98 -12.28 -4.89
N HIS A 156 15.15 -13.32 -4.89
CA HIS A 156 13.95 -13.34 -4.04
C HIS A 156 14.27 -13.34 -2.54
N ASP A 157 15.34 -14.03 -2.15
CA ASP A 157 15.83 -14.11 -0.77
C ASP A 157 16.34 -12.75 -0.24
N ALA A 158 16.61 -11.79 -1.12
CA ALA A 158 16.90 -10.40 -0.75
C ALA A 158 15.76 -9.74 0.06
N PHE A 159 14.52 -10.20 -0.08
CA PHE A 159 13.35 -9.69 0.66
C PHE A 159 13.01 -10.49 1.93
N GLY A 160 13.77 -11.56 2.21
CA GLY A 160 13.58 -12.42 3.37
C GLY A 160 12.56 -13.52 3.13
N GLU A 161 11.87 -13.94 4.19
CA GLU A 161 10.84 -14.98 4.07
C GLU A 161 9.65 -14.49 3.26
N ARG A 162 9.00 -15.40 2.52
CA ARG A 162 7.82 -15.07 1.73
C ARG A 162 6.71 -14.43 2.58
N CYS A 163 6.52 -14.91 3.81
CA CYS A 163 5.60 -14.35 4.77
C CYS A 163 6.33 -13.70 5.95
N GLY A 164 6.08 -12.40 6.15
CA GLY A 164 6.74 -11.60 7.19
C GLY A 164 8.12 -11.07 6.80
N GLY A 165 8.67 -11.43 5.64
CA GLY A 165 9.85 -10.79 5.05
C GLY A 165 11.10 -10.93 5.92
N GLN A 166 11.89 -9.85 5.96
CA GLN A 166 13.06 -9.77 6.83
C GLN A 166 12.67 -9.85 8.32
N LYS A 167 13.38 -10.65 9.10
CA LYS A 167 13.10 -10.88 10.53
C LYS A 167 13.83 -9.95 11.47
N THR A 168 14.93 -9.35 11.03
CA THR A 168 15.70 -8.39 11.82
C THR A 168 16.04 -7.14 11.01
N ARG A 169 16.40 -6.08 11.74
CA ARG A 169 16.83 -4.79 11.18
C ARG A 169 18.05 -4.94 10.27
N GLU A 170 19.00 -5.79 10.65
CA GLU A 170 20.27 -5.98 9.93
C GLU A 170 20.04 -6.60 8.55
N GLN A 171 19.07 -7.51 8.46
CA GLN A 171 18.72 -8.17 7.21
C GLN A 171 18.09 -7.20 6.18
N CYS A 172 17.62 -6.02 6.61
CA CYS A 172 17.20 -4.98 5.68
C CYS A 172 18.34 -4.50 4.76
N SER A 173 19.61 -4.78 5.06
CA SER A 173 20.72 -4.47 4.17
C SER A 173 20.75 -5.32 2.89
N TYR A 174 20.01 -6.43 2.85
CA TYR A 174 19.96 -7.33 1.69
C TYR A 174 18.96 -6.88 0.62
N VAL A 175 17.98 -6.06 0.99
CA VAL A 175 16.91 -5.63 0.08
C VAL A 175 17.47 -4.61 -0.94
N PRO A 176 16.96 -4.57 -2.17
CA PRO A 176 17.40 -3.58 -3.15
C PRO A 176 17.05 -2.17 -2.67
N GLU A 177 17.84 -1.15 -3.03
CA GLU A 177 17.60 0.20 -2.55
C GLU A 177 16.36 0.86 -3.17
N GLN A 178 16.03 0.55 -4.42
CA GLN A 178 14.96 1.19 -5.18
C GLN A 178 14.43 0.29 -6.32
N PRO A 179 13.20 0.54 -6.81
CA PRO A 179 12.64 -0.15 -7.97
C PRO A 179 13.49 0.03 -9.24
N SER A 180 13.30 -0.89 -10.19
CA SER A 180 13.88 -0.79 -11.53
C SER A 180 13.24 0.35 -12.32
N GLN A 181 14.04 1.06 -13.12
CA GLN A 181 13.50 2.04 -14.06
C GLN A 181 12.61 1.42 -15.13
N ILE A 182 11.68 2.23 -15.61
CA ILE A 182 10.92 1.95 -16.83
C ILE A 182 11.83 2.19 -18.04
N GLY A 183 12.23 1.12 -18.72
CA GLY A 183 12.77 1.21 -20.09
C GLY A 183 14.23 0.81 -20.29
N GLN A 184 15.05 0.66 -19.23
CA GLN A 184 16.41 0.11 -19.36
C GLN A 184 16.82 -0.74 -18.16
N PRO A 185 17.31 -1.98 -18.37
CA PRO A 185 17.97 -2.76 -17.32
C PRO A 185 19.18 -1.99 -16.77
N GLY A 186 19.23 -1.76 -15.45
CA GLY A 186 20.39 -1.17 -14.77
C GLY A 186 20.40 0.35 -14.64
N GLU A 187 19.39 1.07 -15.15
CA GLU A 187 19.29 2.52 -14.96
C GLU A 187 18.54 2.85 -13.65
N ILE A 188 19.09 3.75 -12.84
CA ILE A 188 18.59 4.09 -11.48
C ILE A 188 17.70 5.32 -11.56
N GLN A 189 16.40 5.21 -11.23
CA GLN A 189 15.53 6.40 -11.20
C GLN A 189 15.95 7.22 -10.00
N GLN A 190 16.16 8.52 -10.22
CA GLN A 190 16.29 9.41 -9.09
C GLN A 190 15.01 9.34 -8.27
N ARG A 191 15.13 8.82 -7.04
CA ARG A 191 14.06 8.85 -6.03
C ARG A 191 13.48 10.28 -5.98
N PRO A 192 12.14 10.44 -5.99
CA PRO A 192 11.54 11.75 -6.08
C PRO A 192 11.96 12.60 -4.89
N VAL A 193 12.04 13.91 -5.14
CA VAL A 193 12.29 14.91 -4.11
C VAL A 193 10.94 15.45 -3.70
N PHE A 194 10.58 15.25 -2.43
CA PHE A 194 9.38 15.78 -1.84
C PHE A 194 9.78 16.78 -0.74
N GLN A 195 9.32 18.03 -0.85
CA GLN A 195 9.70 19.11 0.07
C GLN A 195 11.22 19.27 0.21
N ASN A 196 11.96 19.21 -0.90
CA ASN A 196 13.43 19.26 -0.95
C ASN A 196 14.15 18.09 -0.25
N VAL A 197 13.43 17.04 0.16
CA VAL A 197 14.01 15.82 0.73
C VAL A 197 13.74 14.65 -0.20
N ARG A 198 14.80 13.90 -0.51
CA ARG A 198 14.70 12.69 -1.34
C ARG A 198 13.99 11.58 -0.58
N GLU A 199 13.09 10.86 -1.23
CA GLU A 199 12.49 9.64 -0.64
C GLU A 199 13.60 8.69 -0.14
N PRO A 200 13.49 8.08 1.06
CA PRO A 200 14.42 7.06 1.54
C PRO A 200 14.49 5.84 0.60
N SER A 201 15.60 5.10 0.70
CA SER A 201 15.72 3.81 0.03
C SER A 201 14.81 2.79 0.71
N LEU A 202 14.48 1.71 0.01
CA LEU A 202 13.75 0.59 0.59
C LEU A 202 14.50 -0.03 1.79
N VAL A 203 15.84 -0.10 1.73
CA VAL A 203 16.69 -0.46 2.89
C VAL A 203 16.36 0.42 4.10
N THR A 204 16.33 1.74 3.89
CA THR A 204 16.05 2.70 4.97
C THR A 204 14.62 2.55 5.49
N MET A 205 13.63 2.36 4.62
CA MET A 205 12.23 2.16 5.03
C MET A 205 12.04 0.83 5.78
N CYS A 206 12.72 -0.23 5.37
CA CYS A 206 12.76 -1.51 6.09
C CYS A 206 13.35 -1.32 7.49
N GLN A 207 14.50 -0.64 7.61
CA GLN A 207 15.13 -0.37 8.90
C GLN A 207 14.24 0.50 9.80
N ARG A 208 13.59 1.53 9.25
CA ARG A 208 12.65 2.39 9.99
C ARG A 208 11.50 1.60 10.61
N ALA A 209 11.01 0.56 9.95
CA ALA A 209 9.95 -0.27 10.51
C ALA A 209 10.38 -0.98 11.81
N PHE A 210 11.65 -1.39 11.93
CA PHE A 210 12.22 -1.92 13.18
C PHE A 210 12.60 -0.80 14.16
N ASP A 211 13.27 0.26 13.69
CA ASP A 211 13.73 1.38 14.51
C ASP A 211 12.57 2.11 15.20
N TRP A 212 11.43 2.20 14.52
CA TRP A 212 10.20 2.81 15.06
C TRP A 212 9.27 1.76 15.69
N GLN A 213 9.77 0.55 15.91
CA GLN A 213 9.12 -0.51 16.68
C GLN A 213 7.74 -0.92 16.17
N VAL A 214 7.40 -0.67 14.91
CA VAL A 214 6.18 -1.22 14.28
C VAL A 214 6.39 -2.67 13.82
N ARG A 215 7.65 -3.10 13.66
CA ARG A 215 8.06 -4.51 13.55
C ARG A 215 8.84 -4.93 14.78
N LYS A 216 8.66 -6.18 15.21
CA LYS A 216 9.50 -6.83 16.22
C LYS A 216 10.51 -7.74 15.54
N PRO A 217 11.74 -7.86 16.07
CA PRO A 217 12.63 -8.93 15.66
C PRO A 217 11.95 -10.29 15.86
N ASN A 218 11.90 -11.11 14.80
CA ASN A 218 11.31 -12.45 14.83
C ASN A 218 9.83 -12.52 15.28
N GLY A 219 9.03 -11.48 15.01
CA GLY A 219 7.60 -11.53 15.35
C GLY A 219 6.79 -10.29 14.96
N ASN A 220 5.51 -10.33 15.32
CA ASN A 220 4.53 -9.29 14.99
C ASN A 220 4.18 -8.44 16.22
N ALA A 221 3.88 -7.15 16.00
CA ALA A 221 3.35 -6.29 17.06
C ALA A 221 1.88 -6.61 17.33
N ARG A 222 1.43 -6.39 18.56
CA ARG A 222 0.02 -6.63 18.95
C ARG A 222 -0.73 -5.31 18.98
N ILE A 223 -1.90 -5.29 18.35
CA ILE A 223 -2.80 -4.15 18.39
C ILE A 223 -3.63 -4.22 19.68
N THR A 224 -3.39 -3.27 20.57
CA THR A 224 -3.99 -3.27 21.93
C THR A 224 -5.37 -2.62 21.96
N ARG A 225 -5.60 -1.64 21.10
CA ARG A 225 -6.91 -0.99 20.88
C ARG A 225 -6.91 -0.27 19.54
N GLY A 226 -8.08 -0.09 18.96
CA GLY A 226 -8.22 0.72 17.76
C GLY A 226 -9.67 1.11 17.47
N GLU A 227 -9.82 2.18 16.69
CA GLU A 227 -11.11 2.73 16.28
C GLU A 227 -11.03 3.29 14.86
N ARG A 228 -12.14 3.23 14.12
CA ARG A 228 -12.33 3.93 12.87
C ARG A 228 -12.37 5.43 13.16
N ILE A 229 -11.61 6.18 12.37
CA ILE A 229 -11.60 7.64 12.37
C ILE A 229 -11.90 8.14 10.95
N PRO A 230 -12.33 9.40 10.79
CA PRO A 230 -12.29 10.04 9.49
C PRO A 230 -10.88 10.01 8.92
N CYS A 231 -10.74 9.62 7.65
CA CYS A 231 -9.48 9.66 6.94
C CYS A 231 -8.92 11.08 6.89
N PRO A 232 -7.71 11.32 7.45
CA PRO A 232 -7.07 12.61 7.35
C PRO A 232 -6.92 13.06 5.90
N ASN A 233 -7.09 14.37 5.63
CA ASN A 233 -6.82 14.94 4.30
C ASN A 233 -5.41 14.57 3.81
N GLU A 234 -4.47 14.51 4.75
CA GLU A 234 -3.07 14.14 4.55
C GLU A 234 -2.91 12.70 4.05
N MET A 235 -3.78 11.78 4.47
CA MET A 235 -3.83 10.40 3.94
C MET A 235 -4.46 10.36 2.55
N VAL A 236 -5.55 11.12 2.36
CA VAL A 236 -6.22 11.23 1.05
C VAL A 236 -5.29 11.85 -0.01
N GLU A 237 -4.39 12.76 0.36
CA GLU A 237 -3.38 13.31 -0.56
C GLU A 237 -2.33 12.25 -0.99
N ILE A 238 -2.07 11.26 -0.14
CA ILE A 238 -1.12 10.18 -0.46
C ILE A 238 -1.73 9.19 -1.45
N THR A 239 -2.98 8.79 -1.20
CA THR A 239 -3.64 7.67 -1.89
C THR A 239 -4.64 8.10 -2.96
N ASN A 240 -5.22 9.29 -2.84
CA ASN A 240 -6.41 9.75 -3.58
C ASN A 240 -7.70 8.98 -3.26
N LEU A 241 -7.78 8.32 -2.09
CA LEU A 241 -8.95 7.57 -1.68
C LEU A 241 -9.67 8.23 -0.50
N ARG A 242 -10.96 8.51 -0.66
CA ARG A 242 -11.89 8.91 0.41
C ARG A 242 -13.24 8.23 0.22
N ARG A 243 -13.95 8.02 1.34
CA ARG A 243 -15.34 7.59 1.36
C ARG A 243 -16.26 8.76 1.72
N THR A 244 -17.51 8.72 1.28
CA THR A 244 -18.52 9.71 1.67
C THR A 244 -19.11 9.44 3.06
N ASP A 245 -18.96 8.22 3.59
CA ASP A 245 -19.39 7.80 4.94
C ASP A 245 -18.27 7.92 6.00
N ASP A 246 -17.20 8.66 5.71
CA ASP A 246 -15.95 8.68 6.49
C ASP A 246 -16.11 9.24 7.92
N ASN A 247 -17.25 9.84 8.24
CA ASN A 247 -17.57 10.32 9.59
C ASN A 247 -18.05 9.21 10.55
N ALA A 248 -18.24 7.98 10.05
CA ALA A 248 -18.69 6.87 10.88
C ALA A 248 -17.63 6.45 11.91
N LYS A 249 -18.09 6.14 13.13
CA LYS A 249 -17.26 5.61 14.21
C LYS A 249 -17.53 4.12 14.41
N GLU A 250 -16.46 3.35 14.52
CA GLU A 250 -16.51 1.89 14.65
C GLU A 250 -15.32 1.45 15.49
N THR A 251 -15.53 0.65 16.53
CA THR A 251 -14.41 0.08 17.29
C THR A 251 -13.83 -1.09 16.52
N MET A 252 -12.51 -1.21 16.45
CA MET A 252 -11.87 -2.43 15.93
C MET A 252 -12.17 -3.57 16.91
N ASN A 253 -13.03 -4.52 16.50
CA ASN A 253 -13.48 -5.60 17.36
C ASN A 253 -12.53 -6.79 17.29
N PHE A 254 -11.64 -6.91 18.27
CA PHE A 254 -10.69 -8.02 18.34
C PHE A 254 -11.22 -9.30 19.02
N GLY A 255 -12.54 -9.45 19.15
CA GLY A 255 -13.16 -10.66 19.71
C GLY A 255 -12.80 -10.93 21.17
N GLY A 256 -12.57 -9.87 21.97
CA GLY A 256 -12.13 -9.98 23.36
C GLY A 256 -10.62 -10.14 23.56
N GLY A 257 -9.83 -10.14 22.48
CA GLY A 257 -8.36 -10.22 22.52
C GLY A 257 -7.66 -8.97 21.99
N THR A 258 -6.42 -9.16 21.50
CA THR A 258 -5.64 -8.15 20.78
C THR A 258 -5.61 -8.48 19.29
N GLY A 259 -5.52 -7.46 18.44
CA GLY A 259 -5.23 -7.65 17.03
C GLY A 259 -3.74 -7.91 16.78
N GLU A 260 -3.40 -8.18 15.53
CA GLU A 260 -2.02 -8.41 15.10
C GLU A 260 -1.66 -7.45 13.97
N LEU A 261 -0.49 -6.81 14.07
CA LEU A 261 0.10 -6.05 12.98
C LEU A 261 1.17 -6.90 12.31
N THR A 262 0.89 -7.34 11.08
CA THR A 262 1.86 -7.97 10.19
C THR A 262 2.42 -6.97 9.20
N SER A 263 3.47 -7.39 8.52
CA SER A 263 4.10 -6.63 7.44
C SER A 263 3.86 -7.33 6.12
N THR A 264 3.68 -6.54 5.05
CA THR A 264 3.63 -7.03 3.67
C THR A 264 4.33 -6.08 2.72
N MET A 265 4.83 -6.64 1.62
CA MET A 265 5.29 -5.93 0.44
C MET A 265 5.31 -6.91 -0.72
N ASP A 266 4.20 -7.03 -1.41
CA ASP A 266 4.03 -7.85 -2.62
C ASP A 266 4.27 -7.06 -3.92
N CYS A 267 4.32 -5.73 -3.83
CA CYS A 267 4.41 -4.76 -4.93
C CYS A 267 3.19 -4.73 -5.85
N CYS A 268 2.11 -5.39 -5.43
CA CYS A 268 0.82 -5.38 -6.09
C CYS A 268 0.13 -4.04 -5.93
N ALA A 269 -0.43 -3.50 -7.01
CA ALA A 269 -1.41 -2.43 -6.83
C ALA A 269 -2.60 -2.98 -6.01
N PRO A 270 -3.05 -2.25 -4.98
CA PRO A 270 -4.00 -2.78 -4.01
C PRO A 270 -5.42 -2.82 -4.59
N SER A 271 -6.31 -3.61 -3.99
CA SER A 271 -7.67 -3.81 -4.55
C SER A 271 -8.51 -2.53 -4.66
N ALA A 272 -8.19 -1.47 -3.91
CA ALA A 272 -8.84 -0.16 -4.01
C ALA A 272 -8.48 0.66 -5.27
N ILE A 273 -7.74 0.13 -6.24
CA ILE A 273 -7.57 0.77 -7.56
C ILE A 273 -8.78 0.53 -8.50
N VAL A 274 -9.55 -0.53 -8.25
CA VAL A 274 -10.64 -0.96 -9.11
C VAL A 274 -11.92 -0.23 -8.73
N PHE A 275 -12.57 0.39 -9.72
CA PHE A 275 -13.86 1.02 -9.52
C PHE A 275 -14.90 -0.03 -9.12
N GLY A 276 -15.67 0.25 -8.06
CA GLY A 276 -16.72 -0.64 -7.56
C GLY A 276 -16.31 -1.50 -6.36
N ASN A 277 -15.02 -1.65 -6.06
CA ASN A 277 -14.57 -2.35 -4.85
C ASN A 277 -14.80 -1.53 -3.58
N ILE A 278 -14.85 -0.20 -3.70
CA ILE A 278 -14.97 0.72 -2.58
C ILE A 278 -16.44 1.03 -2.33
N ASN A 279 -16.90 0.80 -1.10
CA ASN A 279 -18.23 1.23 -0.67
C ASN A 279 -18.23 2.75 -0.44
N PHE A 280 -19.26 3.41 -0.97
CA PHE A 280 -19.48 4.86 -0.81
C PHE A 280 -18.27 5.72 -1.24
N PRO A 281 -17.71 5.55 -2.45
CA PRO A 281 -16.54 6.31 -2.87
C PRO A 281 -16.87 7.81 -2.98
N ASP A 282 -15.97 8.68 -2.52
CA ASP A 282 -16.05 10.12 -2.80
C ASP A 282 -15.77 10.36 -4.28
N PRO A 283 -16.67 11.01 -5.05
CA PRO A 283 -16.45 11.27 -6.47
C PRO A 283 -15.15 12.03 -6.80
N LYS A 284 -14.60 12.82 -5.86
CA LYS A 284 -13.33 13.54 -6.05
C LYS A 284 -12.10 12.69 -5.76
N HIS A 285 -12.26 11.67 -4.93
CA HIS A 285 -11.18 10.79 -4.47
C HIS A 285 -11.66 9.33 -4.46
N PRO A 286 -12.09 8.79 -5.62
CA PRO A 286 -12.93 7.60 -5.65
C PRO A 286 -12.15 6.29 -5.50
N ARG A 287 -10.82 6.33 -5.61
CA ARG A 287 -9.95 5.15 -5.64
C ARG A 287 -8.50 5.51 -5.36
N VAL A 288 -7.73 4.49 -5.00
CA VAL A 288 -6.27 4.59 -4.95
C VAL A 288 -5.71 4.84 -6.36
N ILE A 289 -4.78 5.78 -6.52
CA ILE A 289 -4.03 5.95 -7.77
C ILE A 289 -2.73 5.13 -7.70
N PRO A 290 -2.61 4.03 -8.47
CA PRO A 290 -1.41 3.20 -8.46
C PRO A 290 -0.19 3.91 -9.05
N CYS A 291 0.97 3.27 -8.90
CA CYS A 291 2.19 3.69 -9.57
C CYS A 291 2.45 2.83 -10.79
N LYS A 292 3.25 3.39 -11.71
CA LYS A 292 3.95 2.61 -12.71
C LYS A 292 5.00 1.72 -12.02
N ARG A 293 5.65 0.87 -12.81
CA ARG A 293 6.71 -0.05 -12.35
C ARG A 293 7.79 0.62 -11.51
N ASP A 294 8.13 1.87 -11.78
CA ASP A 294 9.11 2.62 -10.97
C ASP A 294 8.71 2.87 -9.52
N GLY A 295 7.45 2.59 -9.15
CA GLY A 295 6.93 2.74 -7.80
C GLY A 295 6.76 4.19 -7.35
N TYR A 296 6.98 5.19 -8.20
CA TYR A 296 6.90 6.60 -7.81
C TYR A 296 6.01 7.41 -8.76
N THR A 297 6.07 7.13 -10.06
CA THR A 297 5.24 7.81 -11.05
C THR A 297 3.83 7.28 -10.95
N ARG A 298 2.89 8.12 -10.52
CA ARG A 298 1.47 7.79 -10.53
C ARG A 298 1.00 7.46 -11.95
N VAL A 299 0.16 6.44 -12.09
CA VAL A 299 -0.62 6.21 -13.31
C VAL A 299 -1.60 7.38 -13.42
N ALA A 300 -1.74 7.98 -14.61
CA ALA A 300 -2.65 9.10 -14.78
C ALA A 300 -4.06 8.67 -14.37
N SER A 301 -4.71 9.44 -13.49
CA SER A 301 -6.10 9.21 -13.12
C SER A 301 -6.95 9.46 -14.36
N ILE A 302 -7.43 8.38 -14.97
CA ILE A 302 -8.50 8.40 -15.97
C ILE A 302 -9.81 8.67 -15.24
#